data_AF-A0A151H579-F1
#
_entry.id   AF-A0A151H579-F1
#
_cell.length_a   1.000
_cell.length_b   1.000
_cell.length_c   1.000
_cell.angle_alpha   90.00
_cell.angle_beta   90.00
_cell.angle_gamma   90.00
#
_symmetry.space_group_name_H-M   'P 1'
#
loop_
_entity.id
_entity.type
_entity.pdbx_description
1 polymer ?
#
loop_
_entity_poly.entity_id
_entity_poly.type
_entity_poly.pdbx_seq_one_letter_code
_entity_poly.pdbx_strand_id
1 'polypeptide(L)'
;AEGLVAVASRALSTAVGQAKAIAAAASRSAQLATEAAAAAATAAEAAAVAASEAACAAAQVAERVAEEGEASGEDLEAATAAADAAALDYAKARAAEADARQAAAAATDAAETAAAAARQAEAAAEAREVETGVAAPAA
;
A
#
# COMPACT_ATOMS: atom_id res chain seq x y z
N ALA A 1 -41.69 13.22 -30.64
CA ALA A 1 -41.19 13.48 -29.27
C ALA A 1 -40.83 12.17 -28.55
N GLU A 2 -41.71 11.16 -28.58
CA GLU A 2 -41.51 9.87 -27.89
C GLU A 2 -40.22 9.12 -28.26
N GLY A 3 -39.83 9.10 -29.54
CA GLY A 3 -38.58 8.47 -29.98
C GLY A 3 -37.31 9.12 -29.42
N LEU A 4 -37.32 10.43 -29.14
CA LEU A 4 -36.17 11.14 -28.56
C LEU A 4 -36.01 10.83 -27.07
N VAL A 5 -37.14 10.67 -26.36
CA VAL A 5 -37.16 10.27 -24.94
C VAL A 5 -36.59 8.86 -24.77
N ALA A 6 -37.01 7.90 -25.60
CA ALA A 6 -36.50 6.54 -25.55
C ALA A 6 -34.98 6.45 -25.82
N VAL A 7 -34.48 7.24 -26.78
CA VAL A 7 -33.03 7.32 -27.08
C VAL A 7 -32.27 7.94 -25.90
N ALA A 8 -32.80 9.01 -25.30
CA ALA A 8 -32.19 9.66 -24.14
C ALA A 8 -32.13 8.73 -22.91
N SER A 9 -33.21 7.99 -22.62
CA SER A 9 -33.26 7.01 -21.53
C SER A 9 -32.25 5.88 -21.72
N ARG A 10 -32.08 5.39 -22.96
CA ARG A 10 -31.09 4.35 -23.26
C ARG A 10 -29.65 4.85 -23.11
N ALA A 11 -29.38 6.07 -23.57
CA ALA A 11 -28.08 6.71 -23.43
C ALA A 11 -27.74 6.94 -21.95
N LEU A 12 -28.70 7.38 -21.15
CA LEU A 12 -28.55 7.56 -19.70
C LEU A 12 -28.24 6.23 -19.00
N SER A 13 -29.03 5.18 -19.24
CA SER A 13 -28.79 3.84 -18.66
C SER A 13 -27.42 3.27 -19.04
N THR A 14 -26.98 3.50 -20.28
CA THR A 14 -25.63 3.09 -20.72
C THR A 14 -24.54 3.86 -19.98
N ALA A 15 -24.69 5.18 -19.83
CA ALA A 15 -23.74 6.03 -19.12
C ALA A 15 -23.64 5.66 -17.63
N VAL A 16 -24.77 5.35 -16.98
CA VAL A 16 -24.79 4.87 -15.58
C VAL A 16 -24.08 3.52 -15.46
N GLY A 17 -24.37 2.58 -16.37
CA GLY A 17 -23.68 1.27 -16.38
C GLY A 17 -22.16 1.40 -16.56
N GLN A 18 -21.70 2.29 -17.44
CA GLN A 18 -20.28 2.58 -17.63
C GLN A 18 -19.65 3.22 -16.39
N ALA A 19 -20.33 4.17 -15.75
CA ALA A 19 -19.86 4.80 -14.51
C ALA A 19 -19.70 3.76 -13.38
N LYS A 20 -20.66 2.85 -13.21
CA LYS A 20 -20.58 1.75 -12.23
C LYS A 20 -19.40 0.80 -12.54
N ALA A 21 -19.17 0.47 -13.82
CA ALA A 21 -18.04 -0.37 -14.22
C ALA A 21 -16.69 0.30 -13.93
N ILE A 22 -16.55 1.61 -14.21
CA ILE A 22 -15.33 2.38 -13.90
C ILE A 22 -15.10 2.46 -12.39
N ALA A 23 -16.15 2.71 -11.61
CA ALA A 23 -16.09 2.71 -10.15
C ALA A 23 -15.61 1.37 -9.58
N ALA A 24 -16.15 0.25 -10.10
CA ALA A 24 -15.72 -1.09 -9.69
C ALA A 24 -14.26 -1.38 -10.06
N ALA A 25 -13.82 -0.99 -11.26
CA ALA A 25 -12.44 -1.16 -11.69
C ALA A 25 -11.47 -0.31 -10.84
N ALA A 26 -11.83 0.93 -10.53
CA ALA A 26 -11.04 1.81 -9.66
C ALA A 26 -10.92 1.24 -8.23
N SER A 27 -12.02 0.74 -7.67
CA SER A 27 -12.03 0.08 -6.36
C SER A 27 -11.09 -1.13 -6.31
N ARG A 28 -11.15 -1.99 -7.34
CA ARG A 28 -10.25 -3.15 -7.43
C ARG A 28 -8.78 -2.74 -7.59
N SER A 29 -8.50 -1.71 -8.39
CA SER A 29 -7.13 -1.19 -8.55
C SER A 29 -6.59 -0.63 -7.25
N ALA A 30 -7.43 0.05 -6.47
CA ALA A 30 -7.07 0.58 -5.17
C ALA A 30 -6.76 -0.54 -4.17
N GLN A 31 -7.59 -1.59 -4.12
CA GLN A 31 -7.32 -2.78 -3.29
C GLN A 31 -5.98 -3.43 -3.63
N LEU A 32 -5.69 -3.66 -4.92
CA LEU A 32 -4.42 -4.24 -5.34
C LEU A 32 -3.21 -3.37 -4.96
N ALA A 33 -3.36 -2.04 -5.04
CA ALA A 33 -2.30 -1.12 -4.62
C ALA A 33 -2.06 -1.18 -3.10
N THR A 34 -3.12 -1.25 -2.30
CA THR A 34 -3.04 -1.44 -0.84
C THR A 34 -2.38 -2.78 -0.48
N GLU A 35 -2.78 -3.87 -1.14
CA GLU A 35 -2.18 -5.20 -0.94
C GLU A 35 -0.68 -5.21 -1.28
N ALA A 36 -0.29 -4.61 -2.41
CA ALA A 36 1.11 -4.49 -2.81
C ALA A 36 1.93 -3.67 -1.82
N ALA A 37 1.38 -2.55 -1.32
CA ALA A 37 2.07 -1.72 -0.34
C ALA A 37 2.21 -2.42 1.03
N ALA A 38 1.18 -3.16 1.45
CA ALA A 38 1.24 -3.97 2.66
C ALA A 38 2.31 -5.08 2.54
N ALA A 39 2.37 -5.77 1.41
CA ALA A 39 3.40 -6.78 1.15
C ALA A 39 4.82 -6.19 1.17
N ALA A 40 5.02 -5.00 0.60
CA ALA A 40 6.31 -4.30 0.65
C ALA A 40 6.70 -3.91 2.09
N ALA A 41 5.75 -3.44 2.90
CA ALA A 41 6.00 -3.14 4.31
C ALA A 41 6.41 -4.39 5.11
N THR A 42 5.73 -5.53 4.90
CA THR A 42 6.11 -6.81 5.54
C THR A 42 7.49 -7.29 5.11
N ALA A 43 7.83 -7.15 3.82
CA ALA A 43 9.16 -7.52 3.33
C ALA A 43 10.27 -6.64 3.93
N ALA A 44 10.02 -5.33 4.08
CA ALA A 44 10.95 -4.40 4.71
C ALA A 44 11.15 -4.71 6.20
N GLU A 45 10.09 -5.06 6.92
CA GLU A 45 10.17 -5.50 8.33
C GLU A 45 10.99 -6.79 8.47
N ALA A 46 10.77 -7.79 7.61
CA ALA A 46 11.57 -9.01 7.63
C ALA A 46 13.07 -8.73 7.36
N ALA A 47 13.38 -7.81 6.45
CA ALA A 47 14.76 -7.38 6.19
C ALA A 47 15.38 -6.65 7.41
N ALA A 48 14.61 -5.81 8.11
CA ALA A 48 15.07 -5.13 9.31
C ALA A 48 15.34 -6.11 10.47
N VAL A 49 14.50 -7.14 10.64
CA VAL A 49 14.72 -8.22 11.61
C VAL A 49 16.01 -8.98 11.29
N ALA A 50 16.18 -9.42 10.04
CA ALA A 50 17.40 -10.11 9.61
C ALA A 50 18.67 -9.27 9.80
N ALA A 51 18.60 -7.96 9.51
CA ALA A 51 19.72 -7.05 9.76
C ALA A 51 20.02 -6.87 11.25
N SER A 52 18.99 -6.86 12.11
CA SER A 52 19.16 -6.84 13.57
C SER A 52 19.87 -8.09 14.08
N GLU A 53 19.45 -9.27 13.60
CA GLU A 53 20.05 -10.55 13.98
C GLU A 53 21.52 -10.62 13.55
N ALA A 54 21.82 -10.16 12.32
CA ALA A 54 23.20 -10.06 11.84
C ALA A 54 24.05 -9.09 12.66
N ALA A 55 23.51 -7.91 13.03
CA ALA A 55 24.20 -6.95 13.88
C ALA A 55 24.49 -7.51 15.28
N CYS A 56 23.51 -8.18 15.90
CA CYS A 56 23.71 -8.85 17.19
C CYS A 56 24.78 -9.95 17.12
N ALA A 57 24.77 -10.77 16.06
CA ALA A 57 25.79 -11.81 15.86
C ALA A 57 27.19 -11.21 15.66
N ALA A 58 27.30 -10.15 14.86
CA ALA A 58 28.57 -9.45 14.65
C ALA A 58 29.10 -8.82 15.96
N ALA A 59 28.23 -8.21 16.77
CA ALA A 59 28.59 -7.66 18.07
C ALA A 59 29.08 -8.73 19.05
N GLN A 60 28.42 -9.89 19.11
CA GLN A 60 28.85 -11.02 19.95
C GLN A 60 30.22 -11.57 19.51
N VAL A 61 30.48 -11.64 18.21
CA VAL A 61 31.80 -12.03 17.69
C VAL A 61 32.85 -10.99 18.07
N ALA A 62 32.56 -9.70 17.94
CA ALA A 62 33.48 -8.63 18.34
C ALA A 62 33.78 -8.63 19.84
N GLU A 63 32.76 -8.83 20.69
CA GLU A 63 32.91 -8.97 22.15
C GLU A 63 33.80 -10.17 22.49
N ARG A 64 33.52 -11.34 21.90
CA ARG A 64 34.34 -12.53 22.10
C ARG A 64 35.78 -12.34 21.62
N VAL A 65 35.99 -11.72 20.45
CA VAL A 65 37.33 -11.38 19.94
C VAL A 65 38.01 -10.37 20.88
N ALA A 66 37.28 -9.47 21.53
CA ALA A 66 37.87 -8.56 22.51
C ALA A 66 38.28 -9.28 23.80
N GLU A 67 37.48 -10.23 24.27
CA GLU A 67 37.77 -11.04 25.46
C GLU A 67 38.89 -12.06 25.23
N GLU A 68 38.95 -12.68 24.04
CA GLU A 68 39.92 -13.71 23.67
C GLU A 68 41.18 -13.14 22.99
N GLY A 69 41.08 -11.94 22.39
CA GLY A 69 42.08 -11.32 21.52
C GLY A 69 43.34 -10.82 22.21
N GLU A 70 43.32 -10.60 23.53
CA GLU A 70 44.55 -10.39 24.29
C GLU A 70 45.48 -11.62 24.26
N ALA A 71 44.95 -12.81 23.91
CA ALA A 71 45.70 -14.07 23.82
C ALA A 71 45.82 -14.67 22.40
N SER A 72 44.96 -14.32 21.44
CA SER A 72 44.86 -15.02 20.13
C SER A 72 45.50 -14.32 18.92
N GLY A 73 45.71 -12.99 18.98
CA GLY A 73 46.26 -12.22 17.84
C GLY A 73 45.26 -11.93 16.71
N GLU A 74 43.95 -12.10 16.95
CA GLU A 74 42.90 -11.71 16.01
C GLU A 74 42.75 -10.18 15.90
N ASP A 75 42.34 -9.71 14.72
CA ASP A 75 42.20 -8.29 14.41
C ASP A 75 40.90 -7.71 14.99
N LEU A 76 41.01 -7.18 16.20
CA LEU A 76 39.93 -6.56 16.97
C LEU A 76 39.36 -5.31 16.27
N GLU A 77 40.17 -4.60 15.46
CA GLU A 77 39.69 -3.46 14.66
C GLU A 77 38.77 -3.94 13.53
N ALA A 78 39.13 -5.04 12.84
CA ALA A 78 38.30 -5.61 11.78
C ALA A 78 36.95 -6.14 12.33
N ALA A 79 36.97 -6.78 13.51
CA ALA A 79 35.74 -7.27 14.16
C ALA A 79 34.83 -6.12 14.59
N THR A 80 35.39 -5.06 15.18
CA THR A 80 34.64 -3.86 15.60
C THR A 80 34.06 -3.13 14.38
N ALA A 81 34.84 -2.96 13.31
CA ALA A 81 34.38 -2.34 12.07
C ALA A 81 33.24 -3.14 11.40
N ALA A 82 33.27 -4.47 11.47
CA ALA A 82 32.18 -5.32 10.98
C ALA A 82 30.90 -5.16 11.82
N ALA A 83 31.01 -5.04 13.15
CA ALA A 83 29.88 -4.77 14.02
C ALA A 83 29.26 -3.39 13.76
N ASP A 84 30.08 -2.36 13.58
CA ASP A 84 29.62 -1.01 13.23
C ASP A 84 28.92 -0.97 11.86
N ALA A 85 29.48 -1.66 10.86
CA ALA A 85 28.87 -1.77 9.53
C ALA A 85 27.50 -2.46 9.60
N ALA A 86 27.38 -3.55 10.38
CA ALA A 86 26.11 -4.25 10.59
C ALA A 86 25.09 -3.37 11.32
N ALA A 87 25.51 -2.58 12.32
CA ALA A 87 24.65 -1.63 13.01
C ALA A 87 24.13 -0.52 12.08
N LEU A 88 24.98 -0.01 11.18
CA LEU A 88 24.58 0.96 10.16
C LEU A 88 23.58 0.36 9.15
N ASP A 89 23.78 -0.88 8.72
CA ASP A 89 22.86 -1.56 7.80
C ASP A 89 21.52 -1.86 8.46
N TYR A 90 21.50 -2.20 9.76
CA TYR A 90 20.27 -2.27 10.54
C TYR A 90 19.54 -0.92 10.60
N ALA A 91 20.24 0.17 10.86
CA ALA A 91 19.62 1.50 10.89
C ALA A 91 19.00 1.88 9.53
N LYS A 92 19.66 1.56 8.41
CA LYS A 92 19.12 1.76 7.06
C LYS A 92 17.88 0.90 6.82
N ALA A 93 17.89 -0.36 7.24
CA ALA A 93 16.74 -1.26 7.10
C ALA A 93 15.52 -0.76 7.90
N ARG A 94 15.74 -0.23 9.11
CA ARG A 94 14.68 0.39 9.92
C ARG A 94 14.11 1.66 9.30
N ALA A 95 14.96 2.49 8.69
CA ALA A 95 14.49 3.65 7.94
C ALA A 95 13.61 3.23 6.74
N ALA A 96 14.05 2.24 5.97
CA ALA A 96 13.29 1.71 4.84
C ALA A 96 11.95 1.07 5.26
N GLU A 97 11.90 0.38 6.40
CA GLU A 97 10.65 -0.14 6.98
C GLU A 97 9.67 0.99 7.33
N ALA A 98 10.16 2.05 7.98
CA ALA A 98 9.34 3.21 8.33
C ALA A 98 8.76 3.89 7.08
N ASP A 99 9.59 4.11 6.06
CA ASP A 99 9.17 4.67 4.77
C ASP A 99 8.14 3.76 4.07
N ALA A 100 8.35 2.44 4.07
CA ALA A 100 7.41 1.49 3.47
C ALA A 100 6.06 1.47 4.20
N ARG A 101 6.06 1.54 5.54
CA ARG A 101 4.82 1.65 6.34
C ARG A 101 4.09 2.96 6.08
N GLN A 102 4.81 4.07 5.96
CA GLN A 102 4.21 5.37 5.62
C GLN A 102 3.61 5.35 4.21
N ALA A 103 4.30 4.76 3.24
CA ALA A 103 3.78 4.58 1.88
C ALA A 103 2.52 3.68 1.85
N ALA A 104 2.49 2.63 2.65
CA ALA A 104 1.32 1.76 2.78
C ALA A 104 0.12 2.48 3.42
N ALA A 105 0.35 3.31 4.43
CA ALA A 105 -0.69 4.16 5.01
C ALA A 105 -1.25 5.14 3.97
N ALA A 106 -0.38 5.87 3.26
CA ALA A 106 -0.81 6.80 2.21
C ALA A 106 -1.57 6.11 1.06
N ALA A 107 -1.15 4.90 0.67
CA ALA A 107 -1.87 4.10 -0.33
C ALA A 107 -3.25 3.67 0.17
N THR A 108 -3.39 3.36 1.46
CA THR A 108 -4.68 3.03 2.10
C THR A 108 -5.60 4.24 2.12
N ASP A 109 -5.11 5.41 2.54
CA ASP A 109 -5.89 6.66 2.57
C ASP A 109 -6.36 7.06 1.15
N ALA A 110 -5.48 6.91 0.15
CA ALA A 110 -5.83 7.15 -1.25
C ALA A 110 -6.89 6.16 -1.76
N ALA A 111 -6.79 4.89 -1.38
CA ALA A 111 -7.78 3.87 -1.71
C ALA A 111 -9.15 4.16 -1.09
N GLU A 112 -9.18 4.58 0.18
CA GLU A 112 -10.41 4.98 0.87
C GLU A 112 -11.05 6.21 0.22
N THR A 113 -10.25 7.21 -0.15
CA THR A 113 -10.70 8.40 -0.87
C THR A 113 -11.30 8.05 -2.23
N ALA A 114 -10.64 7.18 -3.00
CA ALA A 114 -11.15 6.69 -4.28
C ALA A 114 -12.46 5.90 -4.13
N ALA A 115 -12.55 5.04 -3.10
CA ALA A 115 -13.76 4.30 -2.79
C ALA A 115 -14.91 5.22 -2.36
N ALA A 116 -14.64 6.27 -1.59
CA ALA A 116 -15.62 7.28 -1.23
C ALA A 116 -16.14 8.05 -2.46
N ALA A 117 -15.24 8.48 -3.35
CA ALA A 117 -15.60 9.14 -4.60
C ALA A 117 -16.44 8.23 -5.52
N ALA A 118 -16.09 6.94 -5.60
CA ALA A 118 -16.86 5.93 -6.33
C ALA A 118 -18.29 5.79 -5.79
N ARG A 119 -18.47 5.70 -4.46
CA ARG A 119 -19.79 5.65 -3.81
C ARG A 119 -20.61 6.93 -4.05
N GLN A 120 -19.96 8.11 -4.04
CA GLN A 120 -20.63 9.37 -4.36
C GLN A 120 -21.09 9.42 -5.83
N ALA A 121 -20.25 8.94 -6.75
CA ALA A 121 -20.59 8.87 -8.17
C ALA A 121 -21.76 7.90 -8.41
N GLU A 122 -21.78 6.76 -7.74
CA GLU A 122 -22.90 5.81 -7.79
C GLU A 122 -24.18 6.43 -7.21
N ALA A 123 -24.13 7.03 -6.02
CA ALA A 123 -25.29 7.69 -5.42
C ALA A 123 -25.82 8.84 -6.28
N ALA A 124 -24.95 9.61 -6.94
CA ALA A 124 -25.35 10.68 -7.86
C ALA A 124 -25.98 10.12 -9.15
N ALA A 125 -25.49 8.99 -9.65
CA ALA A 125 -26.09 8.29 -10.78
C ALA A 125 -27.48 7.74 -10.42
N GLU A 126 -27.64 7.13 -9.24
CA GLU A 126 -28.91 6.62 -8.74
C GLU A 126 -29.92 7.72 -8.48
N ALA A 127 -29.51 8.84 -7.89
CA ALA A 127 -30.37 10.01 -7.71
C ALA A 127 -30.91 10.54 -9.04
N ARG A 128 -30.09 10.54 -10.11
CA ARG A 128 -30.52 10.92 -11.46
C ARG A 128 -31.45 9.91 -12.10
N GLU A 129 -31.28 8.62 -11.86
CA GLU A 129 -32.23 7.58 -12.30
C GLU A 129 -33.59 7.74 -11.61
N VAL A 130 -33.61 8.08 -10.31
CA VAL A 130 -34.85 8.34 -9.56
C VAL A 130 -35.53 9.64 -10.00
N GLU A 131 -34.77 10.72 -10.21
CA GLU A 131 -35.30 12.01 -10.68
C GLU A 131 -35.86 11.95 -12.10
N THR A 132 -35.25 11.14 -12.97
CA THR A 132 -35.78 10.88 -14.33
C THR A 132 -36.89 9.83 -14.35
N GLY A 133 -37.19 9.22 -13.20
CA GLY A 133 -38.20 8.20 -12.99
C GLY A 133 -39.64 8.72 -12.83
N VAL A 134 -40.11 9.65 -13.68
CA VAL A 134 -41.50 9.83 -14.18
C VAL A 134 -41.38 10.66 -15.48
N ALA A 135 -41.78 10.23 -16.68
CA ALA A 135 -42.99 9.52 -17.08
C ALA A 135 -42.66 8.26 -17.91
N ALA A 136 -43.23 7.11 -17.58
CA ALA A 136 -44.59 6.82 -18.02
C ALA A 136 -45.47 6.19 -16.93
N PRO A 137 -46.59 6.83 -16.55
CA PRO A 137 -47.79 6.14 -16.16
C PRO A 137 -48.67 5.82 -17.39
N ALA A 138 -49.07 4.56 -17.48
CA ALA A 138 -50.25 3.95 -18.11
C ALA A 138 -50.62 4.28 -19.58
N ALA A 139 -50.52 3.26 -20.45
CA ALA A 139 -51.57 2.83 -21.38
C ALA A 139 -51.41 1.33 -21.69
#